data_AF-A0AAD7CXI1-F1
#
_entry.id   AF-A0AAD7CXI1-F1
#
_cell.length_a   1.000
_cell.length_b   1.000
_cell.length_c   1.000
_cell.angle_alpha   90.00
_cell.angle_beta   90.00
_cell.angle_gamma   90.00
#
_symmetry.space_group_name_H-M   'P 1'
#
loop_
_entity.id
_entity.type
_entity.pdbx_description
1 polymer ?
#
loop_
_entity_poly.entity_id
_entity_poly.type
_entity_poly.pdbx_seq_one_letter_code
_entity_poly.pdbx_strand_id
1 'polypeptide(L)'
;MGTTEEHTVFEAEIAGAILALDIIKATPRLTSTDIFMDCQHAIAAIASPKAQPGQYLLSTFHTLLRRLHRIRTTLHVRIHWVPAHVEIQGNEIVDAHTKEAA
;
A
#
# COMPACT_ATOMS: atom_id res chain seq x y z
N MET A 1 2.89 22.80 -0.46
CA MET A 1 4.25 22.25 -0.37
C MET A 1 4.23 21.39 0.89
N GLY A 2 4.15 20.06 0.74
CA GLY A 2 4.08 19.16 1.90
C GLY A 2 5.40 19.17 2.66
N THR A 3 5.35 18.91 3.96
CA THR A 3 6.55 18.87 4.81
C THR A 3 7.40 17.63 4.49
N THR A 4 8.68 17.64 4.84
CA THR A 4 9.57 16.50 4.62
C THR A 4 9.06 15.22 5.31
N GLU A 5 8.36 15.36 6.44
CA GLU A 5 7.72 14.26 7.17
C GLU A 5 6.55 13.64 6.39
N GLU A 6 5.67 14.46 5.80
CA GLU A 6 4.59 13.98 4.93
C GLU A 6 5.12 13.21 3.72
N HIS A 7 6.28 13.64 3.22
CA HIS A 7 6.98 12.98 2.13
C HIS A 7 7.52 11.60 2.51
N THR A 8 8.10 11.47 3.70
CA THR A 8 8.61 10.19 4.21
C THR A 8 7.49 9.19 4.52
N VAL A 9 6.38 9.66 5.12
CA VAL A 9 5.20 8.83 5.37
C VAL A 9 4.58 8.36 4.05
N PHE A 10 4.47 9.26 3.07
CA PHE A 10 3.98 8.90 1.74
C PHE A 10 4.80 7.81 1.05
N GLU A 11 6.13 7.92 1.07
CA GLU A 11 7.01 6.91 0.47
C GLU A 11 6.95 5.58 1.22
N ALA A 12 6.91 5.61 2.55
CA ALA A 12 6.80 4.42 3.39
C ALA A 12 5.48 3.65 3.12
N GLU A 13 4.37 4.36 3.01
CA GLU A 13 3.06 3.77 2.73
C GLU A 13 2.99 3.09 1.36
N ILE A 14 3.57 3.71 0.33
CA ILE A 14 3.63 3.08 -1.00
C ILE A 14 4.61 1.90 -0.99
N ALA A 15 5.71 1.98 -0.23
CA ALA A 15 6.60 0.84 -0.05
C ALA A 15 5.90 -0.34 0.64
N GLY A 16 5.09 -0.07 1.67
CA GLY A 16 4.21 -1.06 2.32
C GLY A 16 3.22 -1.69 1.34
N ALA A 17 2.61 -0.87 0.46
CA ALA A 17 1.74 -1.35 -0.61
C ALA A 17 2.44 -2.32 -1.57
N ILE A 18 3.68 -1.98 -1.96
CA ILE A 18 4.51 -2.82 -2.84
C ILE A 18 4.82 -4.15 -2.15
N LEU A 19 5.22 -4.12 -0.88
CA LEU A 19 5.47 -5.34 -0.10
C LEU A 19 4.21 -6.21 -0.01
N ALA A 20 3.04 -5.62 0.20
CA ALA A 20 1.78 -6.35 0.21
C ALA A 20 1.53 -7.09 -1.11
N LEU A 21 1.82 -6.46 -2.27
CA LEU A 21 1.71 -7.12 -3.57
C LEU A 21 2.67 -8.32 -3.71
N ASP A 22 3.88 -8.22 -3.19
CA ASP A 22 4.84 -9.33 -3.21
C ASP A 22 4.41 -10.49 -2.31
N ILE A 23 3.84 -10.21 -1.13
CA ILE A 23 3.24 -11.21 -0.25
C ILE A 23 2.06 -11.90 -0.94
N ILE A 24 1.17 -11.13 -1.58
CA ILE A 24 0.02 -11.66 -2.32
C ILE A 24 0.49 -12.59 -3.46
N LYS A 25 1.53 -12.17 -4.19
CA LYS A 25 2.14 -12.98 -5.24
C LYS A 25 2.68 -14.30 -4.70
N ALA A 26 3.33 -14.28 -3.54
CA ALA A 26 3.88 -15.46 -2.88
C ALA A 26 2.83 -16.35 -2.21
N THR A 27 1.60 -15.86 -1.99
CA THR A 27 0.53 -16.59 -1.30
C THR A 27 -0.31 -17.42 -2.28
N PRO A 28 -0.17 -18.77 -2.32
CA PRO A 28 -0.90 -19.60 -3.26
C PRO A 28 -2.40 -19.60 -2.94
N ARG A 29 -3.25 -19.84 -3.94
CA ARG A 29 -4.73 -19.99 -3.80
C ARG A 29 -5.51 -18.77 -3.30
N LEU A 30 -4.86 -17.65 -2.99
CA LEU A 30 -5.54 -16.38 -2.73
C LEU A 30 -6.33 -15.90 -3.96
N THR A 31 -7.62 -15.65 -3.79
CA THR A 31 -8.54 -15.15 -4.84
C THR A 31 -9.04 -13.73 -4.56
N SER A 32 -8.99 -13.28 -3.32
CA SER A 32 -9.36 -11.92 -2.93
C SER A 32 -8.49 -11.47 -1.77
N THR A 33 -8.15 -10.19 -1.73
CA THR A 33 -7.41 -9.55 -0.64
C THR A 33 -7.76 -8.08 -0.51
N ASP A 34 -7.67 -7.59 0.71
CA ASP A 34 -7.99 -6.23 1.10
C ASP A 34 -6.75 -5.62 1.75
N ILE A 35 -6.25 -4.53 1.17
CA ILE A 35 -5.09 -3.76 1.67
C ILE A 35 -5.65 -2.51 2.33
N PHE A 36 -5.36 -2.33 3.61
CA PHE A 36 -5.77 -1.15 4.38
C PHE A 36 -4.60 -0.19 4.47
N MET A 37 -4.84 1.08 4.16
CA MET A 37 -3.86 2.16 4.24
C MET A 37 -4.47 3.33 4.99
N ASP A 38 -3.66 4.01 5.79
CA ASP A 38 -4.12 5.17 6.54
C ASP A 38 -3.77 6.52 5.90
N CYS A 39 -2.84 6.50 4.95
CA CYS A 39 -2.43 7.69 4.21
C CYS A 39 -3.38 7.98 3.02
N GLN A 40 -4.34 8.88 3.27
CA GLN A 40 -5.29 9.36 2.26
C GLN A 40 -4.59 9.92 1.01
N HIS A 41 -3.44 10.58 1.18
CA HIS A 41 -2.64 11.10 0.07
C HIS A 41 -2.02 9.99 -0.80
N ALA A 42 -1.54 8.91 -0.19
CA ALA A 42 -1.00 7.75 -0.92
C ALA A 42 -2.10 7.04 -1.72
N ILE A 43 -3.28 6.85 -1.13
CA ILE A 43 -4.43 6.25 -1.82
C ILE A 43 -4.90 7.14 -2.98
N ALA A 44 -4.98 8.45 -2.76
CA ALA A 44 -5.33 9.40 -3.83
C ALA A 44 -4.31 9.37 -4.97
N ALA A 45 -3.02 9.23 -4.65
CA ALA A 45 -1.94 9.11 -5.63
C ALA A 45 -1.96 7.79 -6.43
N ILE A 46 -2.33 6.67 -5.78
CA ILE A 46 -2.56 5.37 -6.44
C ILE A 46 -3.79 5.44 -7.35
N ALA A 47 -4.86 6.12 -6.90
CA ALA A 47 -6.09 6.26 -7.68
C ALA A 47 -5.95 7.22 -8.87
N SER A 48 -5.15 8.28 -8.71
CA SER A 48 -4.93 9.32 -9.74
C SER A 48 -3.44 9.68 -9.82
N PRO A 49 -2.66 9.00 -10.68
CA PRO A 49 -1.25 9.29 -10.84
C PRO A 49 -1.05 10.68 -11.44
N LYS A 50 -0.62 11.65 -10.62
CA LYS A 50 -0.19 12.99 -11.05
C LYS A 50 1.34 13.09 -10.98
N ALA A 51 1.91 14.05 -11.72
CA ALA A 51 3.32 14.38 -11.62
C ALA A 51 3.62 14.94 -10.22
N GLN A 52 4.22 14.13 -9.36
CA GLN A 52 4.60 14.47 -8.01
C GLN A 52 5.90 13.74 -7.64
N PRO A 53 6.71 14.28 -6.71
CA PRO A 53 7.83 13.54 -6.14
C PRO A 53 7.38 12.15 -5.62
N GLY A 54 8.21 11.12 -5.77
CA GLY A 54 7.82 9.73 -5.43
C GLY A 54 7.01 8.98 -6.50
N GLN A 55 6.78 9.58 -7.69
CA GLN A 55 6.09 8.93 -8.81
C GLN A 55 6.71 7.60 -9.27
N TYR A 56 8.02 7.40 -9.04
CA TYR A 56 8.68 6.14 -9.36
C TYR A 56 8.12 4.97 -8.54
N LEU A 57 7.75 5.20 -7.26
CA LEU A 57 7.14 4.19 -6.40
C LEU A 57 5.73 3.84 -6.89
N LEU A 58 4.92 4.84 -7.24
CA LEU A 58 3.59 4.63 -7.84
C LEU A 58 3.70 3.82 -9.14
N SER A 59 4.65 4.17 -10.01
CA SER A 59 4.90 3.44 -11.25
C SER A 59 5.28 1.97 -11.00
N THR A 60 6.09 1.74 -9.97
CA THR A 60 6.52 0.41 -9.53
C THR A 60 5.33 -0.39 -9.02
N PHE A 61 4.54 0.19 -8.12
CA PHE A 61 3.30 -0.39 -7.60
C PHE A 61 2.35 -0.80 -8.73
N HIS A 62 2.03 0.11 -9.65
CA HIS A 62 1.14 -0.19 -10.77
C HIS A 62 1.71 -1.25 -11.72
N THR A 63 3.04 -1.27 -11.91
CA THR A 63 3.69 -2.29 -12.74
C THR A 63 3.61 -3.67 -12.12
N LEU A 64 3.85 -3.78 -10.81
CA LEU A 64 3.70 -5.03 -10.06
C LEU A 64 2.25 -5.50 -10.04
N LEU A 65 1.30 -4.59 -9.79
CA LEU A 65 -0.13 -4.91 -9.80
C LEU A 65 -0.59 -5.45 -11.16
N ARG A 66 -0.18 -4.80 -12.26
CA ARG A 66 -0.47 -5.28 -13.62
C ARG A 66 0.13 -6.65 -13.89
N ARG A 67 1.39 -6.87 -13.50
CA ARG A 67 2.07 -8.19 -13.65
C ARG A 67 1.35 -9.26 -12.84
N LEU A 68 0.93 -8.92 -11.63
CA LEU A 68 0.20 -9.81 -10.74
C LEU A 68 -1.15 -10.22 -11.33
N HIS A 69 -1.96 -9.27 -11.81
CA HIS A 69 -3.24 -9.57 -12.46
C HIS A 69 -3.07 -10.38 -13.76
N ARG A 70 -1.96 -10.22 -14.49
CA ARG A 70 -1.65 -11.04 -15.68
C ARG A 70 -1.39 -12.50 -15.31
N ILE A 71 -0.77 -12.76 -14.16
CA ILE A 71 -0.47 -14.12 -13.68
C ILE A 71 -1.68 -14.72 -12.97
N ARG A 72 -2.45 -13.90 -12.24
CA ARG A 72 -3.57 -14.30 -11.39
C ARG A 72 -4.83 -13.55 -11.80
N THR A 73 -5.42 -13.95 -12.92
CA THR A 73 -6.57 -13.26 -13.52
C THR A 73 -7.84 -13.27 -12.64
N THR A 74 -7.94 -14.21 -11.71
CA THR A 74 -9.06 -14.33 -10.76
C THR A 74 -8.78 -13.63 -9.42
N LEU A 75 -7.61 -13.02 -9.24
CA LEU A 75 -7.27 -12.32 -8.01
C LEU A 75 -7.91 -10.93 -7.98
N HIS A 76 -8.67 -10.66 -6.93
CA HIS A 76 -9.21 -9.35 -6.64
C HIS A 76 -8.40 -8.68 -5.54
N VAL A 77 -7.78 -7.53 -5.84
CA VAL A 77 -7.10 -6.68 -4.86
C VAL A 77 -7.93 -5.42 -4.65
N ARG A 78 -8.35 -5.17 -3.41
CA ARG A 78 -9.03 -3.93 -3.00
C ARG A 78 -8.13 -3.14 -2.06
N ILE A 79 -8.12 -1.83 -2.22
CA ILE A 79 -7.42 -0.91 -1.33
C ILE A 79 -8.47 -0.08 -0.61
N HIS A 80 -8.42 -0.07 0.72
CA HIS A 80 -9.33 0.67 1.58
C HIS A 80 -8.57 1.75 2.33
N TRP A 81 -9.17 2.92 2.40
CA TRP A 81 -8.72 3.96 3.29
C TRP A 81 -9.26 3.72 4.70
N VAL A 82 -8.39 3.80 5.69
CA VAL A 82 -8.74 3.74 7.11
C VAL A 82 -8.22 5.01 7.79
N PRO A 83 -9.00 5.70 8.62
CA PRO A 83 -8.46 6.84 9.35
C PRO A 83 -7.35 6.40 10.32
N ALA A 84 -6.17 7.01 10.21
CA ALA A 84 -5.11 6.86 11.19
C ALA A 84 -5.63 7.25 12.58
N HIS A 85 -5.23 6.52 13.62
CA HIS A 85 -5.55 6.81 15.02
C HIS A 85 -7.04 6.66 15.43
N VAL A 86 -7.85 5.94 14.64
CA VAL A 86 -9.10 5.37 15.15
C VAL A 86 -8.82 3.92 15.47
N GLU A 87 -8.95 3.55 16.74
CA GLU A 87 -8.68 2.25 17.38
C GLU A 87 -9.39 1.06 16.68
N ILE A 88 -8.97 0.71 15.46
CA ILE A 88 -9.32 -0.55 14.81
C ILE A 88 -8.24 -1.54 15.22
N GLN A 89 -8.62 -2.50 16.07
CA GLN A 89 -7.75 -3.48 16.73
C GLN A 89 -6.73 -4.20 15.82
N GLY A 90 -7.00 -4.29 14.50
CA GLY A 90 -6.06 -4.85 13.52
C GLY A 90 -4.86 -3.96 13.18
N ASN A 91 -4.99 -2.63 13.28
CA ASN A 91 -3.92 -1.68 12.96
C ASN A 91 -2.86 -1.63 14.07
N GLU A 92 -3.27 -1.81 15.34
CA GLU A 92 -2.36 -1.83 16.49
C GLU A 92 -1.35 -2.99 16.44
N ILE A 93 -1.74 -4.13 15.88
CA ILE A 93 -0.85 -5.29 15.76
C ILE A 93 0.26 -5.02 14.72
N VAL A 94 -0.08 -4.36 13.62
CA VAL A 94 0.89 -4.00 12.55
C VAL A 94 1.84 -2.90 13.04
N ASP A 95 1.32 -1.91 13.76
CA ASP A 95 2.14 -0.81 14.29
C ASP A 95 3.07 -1.28 15.43
N ALA A 96 2.62 -2.27 16.22
CA ALA A 96 3.47 -2.93 17.21
C ALA A 96 4.64 -3.69 16.58
N HIS A 97 4.42 -4.40 15.45
CA HIS A 97 5.50 -5.11 14.76
C HIS A 97 6.51 -4.17 14.09
N THR A 98 6.07 -2.99 13.66
CA THR A 98 6.95 -2.00 13.05
C THR A 98 7.90 -1.35 14.08
N LYS A 99 7.49 -1.26 15.35
CA LYS A 99 8.35 -0.74 16.44
C LYS A 99 9.39 -1.73 16.97
N GLU A 100 9.20 -3.05 16.80
CA GLU A 100 10.19 -4.05 17.23
C GLU A 100 11.32 -4.25 16.20
N ALA A 101 11.14 -3.78 14.97
CA ALA A 101 12.11 -3.93 13.88
C ALA A 101 12.98 -2.68 13.63
N ALA A 102 12.81 -1.62 14.41
CA ALA A 102 13.59 -0.37 14.37
C ALA A 102 14.60 -0.33 15.52
#